data_AF-A0AA39MID3-F1
#
_entry.id   AF-A0AA39MID3-F1
#
_cell.length_a   1.000
_cell.length_b   1.000
_cell.length_c   1.000
_cell.angle_alpha   90.00
_cell.angle_beta   90.00
_cell.angle_gamma   90.00
#
_symmetry.space_group_name_H-M   'P 1'
#
loop_
_entity.id
_entity.type
_entity.pdbx_description
1 polymer ?
#
loop_
_entity_poly.entity_id
_entity_poly.type
_entity_poly.pdbx_seq_one_letter_code
_entity_poly.pdbx_strand_id
1 'polypeptide(L)'
;MLKTAKDLSVRFEMAAPCAEILGKIPVWHHFGLKEGIRRMNSTDRNRCLQTNHGIEYVSDVVEIVNRQENERHEENDHCRCEGCCFDREVLHCEKPGSCVVAAARLLDRLSPRWDPRKAGQDDGLGLSEEEREHNVEARESGG
;
A
#
# COMPACT_ATOMS: atom_id res chain seq x y z
N MET A 1 -17.60 0.81 8.64
CA MET A 1 -16.96 2.14 8.50
C MET A 1 -17.18 2.78 7.13
N LEU A 2 -16.74 2.19 6.00
CA LEU A 2 -16.85 2.88 4.69
C LEU A 2 -18.27 3.17 4.21
N LYS A 3 -19.21 2.23 4.44
CA LYS A 3 -20.63 2.44 4.15
C LYS A 3 -21.18 3.62 4.96
N THR A 4 -20.92 3.62 6.26
CA THR A 4 -21.32 4.70 7.18
C THR A 4 -20.75 6.05 6.76
N ALA A 5 -19.47 6.10 6.37
CA ALA A 5 -18.85 7.34 5.91
C ALA A 5 -19.52 7.88 4.64
N LYS A 6 -19.87 7.00 3.70
CA LYS A 6 -20.64 7.35 2.50
C LYS A 6 -22.04 7.84 2.86
N ASP A 7 -22.76 7.13 3.73
CA ASP A 7 -24.13 7.46 4.12
C ASP A 7 -24.20 8.82 4.86
N LEU A 8 -23.16 9.16 5.64
CA LEU A 8 -23.02 10.42 6.37
C LEU A 8 -22.27 11.51 5.61
N SER A 9 -21.88 11.27 4.35
CA SER A 9 -21.08 12.19 3.52
C SER A 9 -19.79 12.71 4.19
N VAL A 10 -19.16 11.90 5.03
CA VAL A 10 -17.87 12.20 5.66
C VAL A 10 -16.72 11.51 4.93
N ARG A 11 -15.53 12.11 4.95
CA ARG A 11 -14.32 11.59 4.30
C ARG A 11 -13.23 11.35 5.32
N PHE A 12 -12.43 10.31 5.09
CA PHE A 12 -11.22 10.07 5.86
C PHE A 12 -10.13 10.99 5.34
N GLU A 13 -9.64 11.88 6.22
CA GLU A 13 -8.55 12.81 5.94
C GLU A 13 -7.34 12.47 6.81
N MET A 14 -6.16 12.47 6.19
CA MET A 14 -4.88 12.42 6.88
C MET A 14 -4.02 13.53 6.28
N ALA A 15 -3.52 14.43 7.13
CA ALA A 15 -2.84 15.64 6.68
C ALA A 15 -1.51 15.33 5.96
N ALA A 16 -0.62 14.57 6.61
CA ALA A 16 0.68 14.19 6.05
C ALA A 16 1.10 12.80 6.57
N PRO A 17 0.45 11.71 6.10
CA PRO A 17 0.77 10.37 6.58
C PRO A 17 2.12 9.91 6.03
N CYS A 18 2.98 9.37 6.91
CA CYS A 18 4.21 8.72 6.48
C CYS A 18 3.93 7.34 5.85
N ALA A 19 4.92 6.80 5.12
CA ALA A 19 4.80 5.50 4.44
C ALA A 19 4.39 4.36 5.38
N GLU A 20 4.89 4.38 6.62
CA GLU A 20 4.58 3.37 7.63
C GLU A 20 3.09 3.31 7.97
N ILE A 21 2.46 4.48 8.18
CA ILE A 21 1.03 4.56 8.50
C ILE A 21 0.19 4.16 7.30
N LEU A 22 0.56 4.61 6.09
CA LEU A 22 -0.13 4.20 4.86
C LEU A 22 -0.01 2.68 4.62
N GLY A 23 1.13 2.09 4.95
CA GLY A 23 1.36 0.65 4.86
C GLY A 23 0.42 -0.18 5.72
N LYS A 24 0.06 0.32 6.91
CA LYS A 24 -0.81 -0.37 7.90
C LYS A 24 -2.31 -0.32 7.58
N ILE A 25 -2.71 0.22 6.44
CA ILE A 25 -4.12 0.26 6.05
C ILE A 25 -4.48 -1.07 5.34
N PRO A 26 -5.64 -1.69 5.65
CA PRO A 26 -6.06 -2.90 4.96
C PRO A 26 -6.31 -2.68 3.45
N VAL A 27 -5.79 -3.55 2.59
CA VAL A 27 -5.76 -3.30 1.15
C VAL A 27 -7.05 -3.68 0.41
N TRP A 28 -7.74 -4.75 0.81
CA TRP A 28 -8.88 -5.30 0.07
C TRP A 28 -10.14 -4.42 0.11
N HIS A 29 -10.25 -3.59 1.14
CA HIS A 29 -11.34 -2.64 1.32
C HIS A 29 -10.81 -1.23 1.54
N HIS A 30 -9.69 -0.91 0.88
CA HIS A 30 -9.02 0.37 1.04
C HIS A 30 -9.89 1.53 0.51
N PHE A 31 -10.10 2.56 1.32
CA PHE A 31 -10.97 3.71 0.96
C PHE A 31 -10.35 4.66 -0.07
N GLY A 32 -9.02 4.64 -0.19
CA GLY A 32 -8.26 5.38 -1.17
C GLY A 32 -8.24 4.81 -2.60
N LEU A 33 -9.00 3.76 -2.88
CA LEU A 33 -8.99 3.08 -4.17
C LEU A 33 -9.88 3.80 -5.20
N LYS A 34 -9.39 3.89 -6.43
CA LYS A 34 -10.18 4.29 -7.62
C LYS A 34 -11.27 3.23 -7.88
N GLU A 35 -12.40 3.60 -8.48
CA GLU A 35 -13.57 2.71 -8.64
C GLU A 35 -13.22 1.30 -9.19
N GLY A 36 -13.94 0.26 -8.73
CA GLY A 36 -13.87 -1.10 -9.31
C GLY A 36 -13.36 -2.25 -8.42
N ILE A 37 -13.05 -2.01 -7.13
CA ILE A 37 -12.44 -2.99 -6.19
C ILE A 37 -13.13 -4.36 -6.16
N ARG A 38 -14.47 -4.38 -6.08
CA ARG A 38 -15.20 -5.64 -5.83
C ARG A 38 -14.94 -6.70 -6.90
N ARG A 39 -14.76 -6.28 -8.17
CA ARG A 39 -14.43 -7.18 -9.28
C ARG A 39 -12.98 -7.65 -9.24
N MET A 40 -12.10 -6.87 -8.63
CA MET A 40 -10.67 -7.16 -8.56
C MET A 40 -10.40 -8.21 -7.47
N ASN A 41 -11.01 -8.09 -6.29
CA ASN A 41 -10.87 -9.05 -5.19
C ASN A 41 -11.35 -10.47 -5.56
N SER A 42 -12.24 -10.58 -6.55
CA SER A 42 -12.76 -11.87 -6.99
C SER A 42 -11.88 -12.61 -7.99
N THR A 43 -10.81 -12.00 -8.52
CA THR A 43 -9.90 -12.68 -9.46
C THR A 43 -9.09 -13.77 -8.78
N ASP A 44 -8.74 -14.84 -9.48
CA ASP A 44 -8.05 -15.99 -8.89
C ASP A 44 -6.72 -15.61 -8.26
N ARG A 45 -5.96 -14.70 -8.90
CA ARG A 45 -4.68 -14.23 -8.35
C ARG A 45 -4.87 -13.39 -7.09
N ASN A 46 -5.92 -12.56 -7.02
CA ASN A 46 -6.21 -11.81 -5.79
C ASN A 46 -6.76 -12.70 -4.67
N ARG A 47 -7.46 -13.79 -5.00
CA ARG A 47 -7.80 -14.81 -3.99
C ARG A 47 -6.56 -15.52 -3.49
N CYS A 48 -5.62 -15.86 -4.39
CA CYS A 48 -4.32 -16.42 -4.01
C CYS A 48 -3.55 -15.48 -3.09
N LEU A 49 -3.50 -14.18 -3.41
CA LEU A 49 -2.89 -13.17 -2.54
C LEU A 49 -3.56 -13.12 -1.15
N GLN A 50 -4.89 -13.18 -1.07
CA GLN A 50 -5.61 -13.22 0.22
C GLN A 50 -5.34 -14.50 1.03
N THR A 51 -5.31 -15.65 0.37
CA THR A 51 -5.37 -16.96 1.04
C THR A 51 -4.01 -17.59 1.21
N ASN A 52 -3.25 -17.75 0.12
CA ASN A 52 -1.95 -18.40 0.14
C ASN A 52 -0.84 -17.45 0.60
N HIS A 53 -0.86 -16.19 0.16
CA HIS A 53 0.13 -15.20 0.56
C HIS A 53 -0.24 -14.45 1.85
N GLY A 54 -1.48 -14.59 2.34
CA GLY A 54 -1.92 -13.97 3.60
C GLY A 54 -1.90 -12.44 3.58
N ILE A 55 -2.05 -11.81 2.41
CA ILE A 55 -1.99 -10.36 2.26
C ILE A 55 -3.18 -9.71 2.96
N GLU A 56 -2.91 -8.78 3.86
CA GLU A 56 -3.94 -8.02 4.59
C GLU A 56 -3.74 -6.50 4.41
N TYR A 57 -2.50 -6.04 4.47
CA TYR A 57 -2.10 -4.63 4.52
C TYR A 57 -1.45 -4.15 3.22
N VAL A 58 -1.41 -2.84 3.00
CA VAL A 58 -0.74 -2.25 1.83
C VAL A 58 0.76 -2.56 1.86
N SER A 59 1.38 -2.59 3.04
CA SER A 59 2.79 -2.99 3.21
C SER A 59 3.08 -4.36 2.63
N ASP A 60 2.21 -5.35 2.88
CA ASP A 60 2.40 -6.73 2.40
C ASP A 60 2.42 -6.77 0.86
N VAL A 61 1.58 -5.93 0.23
CA VAL A 61 1.53 -5.82 -1.22
C VAL A 61 2.79 -5.16 -1.77
N VAL A 62 3.31 -4.12 -1.10
CA VAL A 62 4.58 -3.48 -1.45
C VAL A 62 5.72 -4.49 -1.36
N GLU A 63 5.77 -5.31 -0.31
CA GLU A 63 6.78 -6.36 -0.15
C GLU A 63 6.73 -7.37 -1.31
N ILE A 64 5.55 -7.83 -1.71
CA ILE A 64 5.39 -8.73 -2.86
C ILE A 64 5.94 -8.11 -4.14
N VAL A 65 5.65 -6.82 -4.39
CA VAL A 65 6.12 -6.11 -5.59
C VAL A 65 7.63 -5.91 -5.56
N ASN A 66 8.20 -5.55 -4.40
CA ASN A 66 9.64 -5.31 -4.28
C ASN A 66 10.48 -6.59 -4.47
N ARG A 67 9.90 -7.79 -4.31
CA ARG A 67 10.59 -9.05 -4.64
C ARG A 67 11.05 -9.12 -6.11
N GLN A 68 10.44 -8.33 -7.01
CA GLN A 68 10.85 -8.25 -8.41
C GLN A 68 12.23 -7.59 -8.60
N GLU A 69 12.66 -6.75 -7.66
CA GLU A 69 13.95 -6.08 -7.73
C GLU A 69 15.13 -7.03 -7.48
N ASN A 70 14.86 -8.28 -7.11
CA ASN A 70 15.89 -9.32 -7.04
C ASN A 70 16.47 -9.57 -8.44
N GLU A 71 17.79 -9.46 -8.58
CA GLU A 71 18.51 -9.63 -9.85
C GLU A 71 18.27 -10.99 -10.53
N ARG A 72 17.88 -12.01 -9.77
CA ARG A 72 17.57 -13.36 -10.29
C ARG A 72 16.08 -13.54 -10.61
N HIS A 73 15.25 -12.52 -10.39
CA HIS A 73 13.85 -12.57 -10.75
C HIS A 73 13.68 -12.52 -12.27
N GLU A 74 12.70 -13.25 -12.76
CA GLU A 74 12.28 -13.24 -14.15
C GLU A 74 10.77 -13.03 -14.18
N GLU A 75 10.28 -12.21 -15.11
CA GLU A 75 8.86 -11.89 -15.24
C GLU A 75 8.05 -13.05 -15.87
N ASN A 76 8.11 -14.23 -15.26
CA ASN A 76 7.37 -15.42 -15.69
C ASN A 76 6.96 -16.30 -14.49
N ASP A 77 6.00 -17.20 -14.69
CA ASP A 77 5.48 -18.06 -13.62
C ASP A 77 6.46 -19.18 -13.19
N HIS A 78 7.55 -19.39 -13.95
CA HIS A 78 8.56 -20.42 -13.72
C HIS A 78 9.88 -19.87 -13.15
N CYS A 79 9.92 -18.59 -12.78
CA CYS A 79 11.09 -17.92 -12.23
C CYS A 79 11.65 -18.71 -11.05
N ARG A 80 12.96 -18.97 -11.03
CA ARG A 80 13.65 -19.76 -9.99
C ARG A 80 14.33 -18.92 -8.92
N CYS A 81 13.97 -17.65 -8.78
CA CYS A 81 14.44 -16.84 -7.66
C CYS A 81 13.92 -17.40 -6.33
N GLU A 82 14.62 -17.09 -5.25
CA GLU A 82 14.29 -17.58 -3.90
C GLU A 82 12.84 -17.28 -3.51
N GLY A 83 12.37 -16.06 -3.77
CA GLY A 83 10.99 -15.66 -3.48
C GLY A 83 9.95 -16.48 -4.24
N CYS A 84 10.12 -16.67 -5.55
CA CYS A 84 9.18 -17.47 -6.33
C CYS A 84 9.24 -18.97 -5.99
N CYS A 85 10.40 -19.49 -5.61
CA CYS A 85 10.52 -20.87 -5.11
C CYS A 85 9.81 -21.04 -3.78
N PHE A 86 10.02 -20.13 -2.83
CA PHE A 86 9.29 -20.11 -1.56
C PHE A 86 7.77 -20.04 -1.77
N ASP A 87 7.30 -19.15 -2.65
CA ASP A 87 5.87 -19.01 -2.94
C ASP A 87 5.27 -20.33 -3.47
N ARG A 88 5.99 -21.07 -4.33
CA ARG A 88 5.53 -22.37 -4.85
C ARG A 88 5.58 -23.49 -3.80
N GLU A 89 6.71 -23.61 -3.11
CA GLU A 89 7.00 -24.78 -2.26
C GLU A 89 6.35 -24.67 -0.89
N VAL A 90 6.30 -23.45 -0.32
CA VAL A 90 5.81 -23.20 1.04
C VAL A 90 4.40 -22.63 1.04
N LEU A 91 4.12 -21.64 0.18
CA LEU A 91 2.80 -21.00 0.13
C LEU A 91 1.83 -21.70 -0.84
N HIS A 92 2.29 -22.74 -1.54
CA HIS A 92 1.50 -23.48 -2.54
C HIS A 92 0.90 -22.56 -3.63
N CYS A 93 1.60 -21.48 -3.98
CA CYS A 93 1.23 -20.57 -5.06
C CYS A 93 1.68 -21.15 -6.40
N GLU A 94 0.73 -21.52 -7.26
CA GLU A 94 1.03 -22.11 -8.58
C GLU A 94 1.73 -21.15 -9.54
N LYS A 95 1.45 -19.84 -9.42
CA LYS A 95 1.90 -18.81 -10.37
C LYS A 95 2.37 -17.55 -9.63
N PRO A 96 3.58 -17.56 -9.05
CA PRO A 96 4.09 -16.43 -8.29
C PRO A 96 4.19 -15.15 -9.13
N GLY A 97 4.75 -15.23 -10.34
CA GLY A 97 4.88 -14.07 -11.23
C GLY A 97 3.55 -13.38 -11.51
N SER A 98 2.51 -14.15 -11.82
CA SER A 98 1.14 -13.64 -11.96
C SER A 98 0.58 -12.98 -10.69
N CYS A 99 0.94 -13.48 -9.49
CA CYS A 99 0.53 -12.87 -8.22
C CYS A 99 1.24 -11.54 -7.99
N VAL A 100 2.51 -11.43 -8.38
CA VAL A 100 3.24 -10.16 -8.28
C VAL A 100 2.65 -9.10 -9.23
N VAL A 101 2.33 -9.48 -10.47
CA VAL A 101 1.61 -8.58 -11.41
C VAL A 101 0.25 -8.14 -10.84
N ALA A 102 -0.47 -9.04 -10.19
CA ALA A 102 -1.73 -8.73 -9.54
C ALA A 102 -1.55 -7.77 -8.35
N ALA A 103 -0.50 -7.95 -7.55
CA ALA A 103 -0.12 -7.06 -6.45
C ALA A 103 0.25 -5.65 -6.95
N ALA A 104 1.04 -5.54 -8.02
CA ALA A 104 1.37 -4.25 -8.63
C ALA A 104 0.11 -3.49 -9.08
N ARG A 105 -0.81 -4.19 -9.76
CA ARG A 105 -2.11 -3.63 -10.17
C ARG A 105 -2.97 -3.17 -9.00
N LEU A 106 -2.86 -3.82 -7.84
CA LEU A 106 -3.58 -3.43 -6.62
C LEU A 106 -3.06 -2.08 -6.11
N LEU A 107 -1.73 -1.88 -6.09
CA LEU A 107 -1.12 -0.61 -5.70
C LEU A 107 -1.44 0.53 -6.67
N ASP A 108 -1.41 0.27 -7.99
CA ASP A 108 -1.66 1.32 -9.00
C ASP A 108 -3.09 1.89 -8.98
N ARG A 109 -4.01 1.15 -8.35
CA ARG A 109 -5.39 1.58 -8.11
C ARG A 109 -5.53 2.51 -6.92
N LEU A 110 -4.55 2.57 -6.03
CA LEU A 110 -4.53 3.55 -4.94
C LEU A 110 -4.41 4.96 -5.55
N SER A 111 -5.16 5.90 -4.99
CA SER A 111 -4.91 7.31 -5.29
C SER A 111 -3.56 7.71 -4.70
N PRO A 112 -2.84 8.67 -5.31
CA PRO A 112 -1.48 9.01 -4.88
C PRO A 112 -1.34 9.33 -3.39
N ARG A 113 -2.35 9.97 -2.80
CA ARG A 113 -2.38 10.32 -1.37
C ARG A 113 -2.30 9.11 -0.43
N TRP A 114 -2.76 7.96 -0.89
CA TRP A 114 -2.83 6.74 -0.08
C TRP A 114 -1.84 5.66 -0.53
N ASP A 115 -0.97 5.99 -1.49
CA ASP A 115 0.05 5.08 -1.99
C ASP A 115 1.33 5.30 -1.17
N PRO A 116 1.77 4.35 -0.33
CA PRO A 116 2.96 4.51 0.51
C PRO A 116 4.23 4.71 -0.32
N ARG A 117 4.25 4.28 -1.59
CA ARG A 117 5.36 4.54 -2.53
C ARG A 117 5.53 6.02 -2.86
N LYS A 118 4.53 6.85 -2.51
CA LYS A 118 4.48 8.29 -2.75
C LYS A 118 4.41 9.11 -1.47
N ALA A 119 4.50 8.44 -0.31
CA ALA A 119 4.52 9.14 0.96
C ALA A 119 5.75 10.04 1.06
N GLY A 120 5.60 11.24 1.60
CA GLY A 120 6.71 12.19 1.74
C GLY A 120 7.09 12.90 0.44
N GLN A 121 6.25 12.89 -0.60
CA GLN A 121 6.29 13.95 -1.60
C GLN A 121 6.03 15.26 -0.85
N ASP A 122 7.07 16.07 -0.69
CA ASP A 122 7.03 17.38 -0.03
C ASP A 122 5.86 18.18 -0.59
N ASP A 123 4.84 18.36 0.24
CA ASP A 123 3.65 19.15 -0.09
C ASP A 123 3.90 20.64 0.18
N GLY A 124 5.10 21.00 0.66
CA GLY A 124 5.47 22.35 1.06
C GLY A 124 4.74 22.81 2.33
N LEU A 125 4.11 21.90 3.08
CA LEU A 125 3.39 22.20 4.33
C LEU A 125 4.24 21.91 5.59
N GLY A 126 5.45 21.40 5.41
CA GLY A 126 6.41 21.25 6.51
C GLY A 126 6.84 22.62 7.01
N LEU A 127 6.72 22.86 8.33
CA LEU A 127 7.26 24.08 8.94
C LEU A 127 8.76 24.16 8.67
N SER A 128 9.19 25.32 8.17
CA SER A 128 10.60 25.69 8.09
C SER A 128 11.23 25.71 9.50
N GLU A 129 12.55 25.72 9.56
CA GLU A 129 13.28 25.79 10.84
C GLU A 129 12.92 27.07 11.60
N GLU A 130 12.84 28.20 10.89
CA GLU A 130 12.42 29.50 11.43
C GLU A 130 10.96 29.47 11.95
N GLU A 131 10.04 28.84 11.21
CA GLU A 131 8.64 28.70 11.64
C GLU A 131 8.50 27.78 12.87
N ARG A 132 9.39 26.79 13.02
CA ARG A 132 9.43 25.95 14.23
C ARG A 132 9.94 26.74 15.43
N GLU A 133 11.02 27.50 15.26
CA GLU A 133 11.58 28.34 16.31
C GLU A 133 10.55 29.37 16.78
N HIS A 134 9.89 30.07 15.85
CA HIS A 134 8.86 31.04 16.18
C HIS A 134 7.66 30.41 16.93
N ASN A 135 7.26 29.19 16.58
CA ASN A 135 6.23 28.45 17.31
C ASN A 135 6.67 28.02 18.72
N VAL A 136 7.95 27.72 18.92
CA VAL A 136 8.52 27.42 20.24
C VAL A 136 8.51 28.68 21.09
N GLU A 137 8.99 29.81 20.56
CA GLU A 137 8.99 31.11 21.26
C GLU A 137 7.58 31.57 21.61
N ALA A 138 6.60 31.43 20.70
CA ALA A 138 5.21 31.78 20.96
C ALA A 138 4.57 30.92 22.07
N ARG A 139 5.00 29.65 22.21
CA ARG A 139 4.58 28.76 23.31
C ARG A 139 5.19 29.16 24.65
N GLU A 140 6.44 29.60 24.66
CA GLU A 140 7.14 30.00 25.88
C GLU A 140 6.72 31.39 26.38
N SER A 141 6.39 32.30 25.46
CA SER A 141 5.94 33.67 25.77
C SER A 141 4.46 33.77 26.14
N GLY A 142 3.69 32.70 25.98
CA GLY A 142 2.38 32.54 26.61
C GLY A 142 1.24 33.37 26.03
N GLY A 143 1.12 33.43 24.69
CA GLY A 143 -0.11 33.78 23.95
C GLY A 143 -0.82 35.08 24.33
#